data_AF-A0A482F1W7-F1
#
_entry.id   AF-A0A482F1W7-F1
#
_cell.length_a   1.000
_cell.length_b   1.000
_cell.length_c   1.000
_cell.angle_alpha   90.00
_cell.angle_beta   90.00
_cell.angle_gamma   90.00
#
_symmetry.space_group_name_H-M   'P 1'
#
loop_
_entity.id
_entity.type
_entity.pdbx_description
1 polymer ?
#
loop_
_entity_poly.entity_id
_entity_poly.type
_entity_poly.pdbx_seq_one_letter_code
_entity_poly.pdbx_strand_id
1 'polypeptide(L)'
;MGIVVDPVLAQTSGCTCYKIGEERTPENLMCFSQGIIGTLSDQQDRKYCERKTTKGPTKEFSKHIKKFEQMGKIMDVCAEKKEEDFPECVKREAEKLG
;
A
#
# COMPACT_ATOMS: atom_id res chain seq x y z
N MET A 1 4.24 -5.79 -2.26
CA MET A 1 5.69 -5.88 -2.56
C MET A 1 5.91 -5.41 -3.97
N GLY A 2 6.93 -4.57 -4.21
CA GLY A 2 7.22 -4.02 -5.53
C GLY A 2 8.04 -4.98 -6.39
N ILE A 3 7.99 -4.81 -7.71
CA ILE A 3 8.78 -5.60 -8.66
C ILE A 3 10.06 -4.82 -8.98
N VAL A 4 11.22 -5.41 -8.69
CA VAL A 4 12.52 -4.80 -9.00
C VAL A 4 12.79 -4.97 -10.49
N VAL A 5 12.87 -3.85 -11.22
CA VAL A 5 13.15 -3.83 -12.66
C VAL A 5 14.56 -3.34 -12.98
N ASP A 6 15.10 -2.45 -12.15
CA ASP A 6 16.49 -2.00 -12.23
C ASP A 6 17.07 -1.89 -10.80
N PRO A 7 17.85 -2.90 -10.36
CA PRO A 7 18.38 -2.93 -9.00
C PRO A 7 19.47 -1.89 -8.75
N VAL A 8 20.22 -1.45 -9.77
CA VAL A 8 21.29 -0.45 -9.62
C VAL A 8 20.68 0.94 -9.46
N LEU A 9 19.70 1.27 -10.30
CA LEU A 9 18.93 2.50 -10.15
C LEU A 9 18.17 2.54 -8.82
N ALA A 10 17.61 1.41 -8.38
CA ALA A 10 16.90 1.32 -7.10
C ALA A 10 17.80 1.55 -5.88
N GLN A 11 19.07 1.15 -5.92
CA GLN A 11 20.01 1.38 -4.82
C GLN A 11 20.56 2.80 -4.79
N THR A 12 20.75 3.41 -5.97
CA THR A 12 21.41 4.71 -6.09
C THR A 12 20.42 5.88 -6.05
N SER A 13 19.15 5.64 -6.36
CA SER A 13 18.10 6.65 -6.28
C SER A 13 17.56 6.83 -4.85
N GLY A 14 17.20 8.05 -4.50
CA GLY A 14 16.49 8.32 -3.25
C GLY A 14 15.02 7.89 -3.33
N CYS A 15 14.47 7.47 -2.20
CA CYS A 15 13.06 7.11 -2.10
C CYS A 15 12.16 8.31 -1.83
N THR A 16 10.93 8.20 -2.33
CA THR A 16 9.81 9.04 -1.89
C THR A 16 8.83 8.21 -1.09
N CYS A 17 8.53 8.63 0.14
CA CYS A 17 7.58 7.98 1.03
C CYS A 17 6.37 8.89 1.26
N TYR A 18 5.17 8.31 1.15
CA TYR A 18 3.91 8.99 1.45
C TYR A 18 3.36 8.47 2.77
N LYS A 19 2.95 9.39 3.64
CA LYS A 19 2.42 9.08 4.97
C LYS A 19 0.89 8.96 4.92
N ILE A 20 0.36 7.74 4.85
CA ILE A 20 -1.07 7.49 4.72
C ILE A 20 -1.61 6.96 6.04
N GLY A 21 -2.06 7.88 6.91
CA GLY A 21 -2.63 7.54 8.21
C GLY A 21 -2.12 8.46 9.32
N GLU A 22 -2.32 8.04 10.57
CA GLU A 22 -1.88 8.80 11.74
C GLU A 22 -0.36 8.87 11.84
N GLU A 23 0.13 9.97 12.42
CA GLU A 23 1.51 10.41 12.27
C GLU A 23 2.58 9.51 12.89
N ARG A 24 2.21 8.52 13.72
CA ARG A 24 3.14 7.82 14.61
C ARG A 24 3.31 6.33 14.34
N THR A 25 2.64 5.77 13.35
CA THR A 25 2.72 4.34 13.03
C THR A 25 3.57 4.10 11.77
N PRO A 26 4.69 3.35 11.89
CA PRO A 26 5.58 3.04 10.76
C PRO A 26 4.88 2.33 9.60
N GLU A 27 3.85 1.50 9.87
CA GLU A 27 3.03 0.85 8.84
C GLU A 27 2.26 1.82 7.91
N ASN A 28 2.18 3.11 8.27
CA ASN A 28 1.50 4.13 7.47
C ASN A 28 2.41 4.81 6.43
N LEU A 29 3.57 4.24 6.11
CA LEU A 29 4.47 4.76 5.08
C LEU A 29 4.47 3.87 3.84
N MET A 30 4.04 4.41 2.71
CA MET A 30 4.28 3.78 1.41
C MET A 30 5.45 4.45 0.72
N CYS A 31 6.56 3.71 0.60
CA CYS A 31 7.77 4.16 -0.04
C CYS A 31 7.88 3.64 -1.47
N PHE A 32 8.43 4.47 -2.35
CA PHE A 32 8.69 4.20 -3.76
C PHE A 32 10.14 4.57 -4.07
N SER A 33 10.82 3.74 -4.85
CA SER A 33 12.18 3.99 -5.37
C SER A 33 12.16 3.86 -6.89
N GLN A 34 13.05 4.58 -7.59
CA GLN A 34 13.19 4.42 -9.04
C GLN A 34 13.74 3.03 -9.34
N GLY A 35 13.37 2.42 -10.48
CA GLY A 35 13.78 1.04 -10.77
C GLY A 35 13.01 -0.04 -10.01
N ILE A 36 11.97 0.33 -9.23
CA ILE A 36 11.00 -0.59 -8.63
C ILE A 36 9.59 -0.16 -9.01
N ILE A 37 8.79 -1.09 -9.53
CA ILE A 37 7.37 -0.86 -9.85
C ILE A 37 6.52 -1.28 -8.65
N GLY A 38 5.77 -0.32 -8.10
CA GLY A 38 4.91 -0.53 -6.93
C GLY A 38 5.56 -0.08 -5.62
N THR A 39 4.88 -0.35 -4.50
CA THR A 39 5.34 0.01 -3.16
C THR A 39 6.41 -0.96 -2.65
N LEU A 40 7.43 -0.42 -2.01
CA LEU A 40 8.49 -1.20 -1.36
C LEU A 40 7.88 -2.06 -0.24
N SER A 41 8.25 -3.35 -0.18
CA SER A 41 8.08 -4.13 1.05
C SER A 41 9.10 -3.71 2.10
N ASP A 42 8.92 -4.09 3.36
CA ASP A 42 9.88 -3.80 4.45
C ASP A 42 11.30 -4.24 4.13
N GLN A 43 11.47 -5.40 3.48
CA GLN A 43 12.78 -5.89 3.07
C GLN A 43 13.38 -5.03 1.95
N GLN A 44 12.56 -4.60 0.99
CA GLN A 44 13.01 -3.75 -0.11
C GLN A 44 13.32 -2.33 0.39
N ASP A 45 12.54 -1.81 1.33
CA ASP A 45 12.78 -0.52 1.98
C ASP A 45 14.14 -0.52 2.69
N ARG A 46 14.45 -1.56 3.48
CA ARG A 46 15.77 -1.70 4.12
C ARG A 46 16.93 -1.78 3.12
N LYS A 47 16.68 -2.32 1.92
CA LYS A 47 17.72 -2.60 0.92
C LYS A 47 17.96 -1.45 -0.06
N TYR A 48 16.91 -0.72 -0.44
CA TYR A 48 16.94 0.24 -1.55
C TYR A 48 16.67 1.68 -1.09
N CYS A 49 16.44 1.91 0.20
CA CYS A 49 15.83 3.15 0.67
C CYS A 49 16.68 3.84 1.75
N GLU A 50 17.99 3.97 1.49
CA GLU A 50 18.93 4.64 2.41
C GLU A 50 18.62 6.13 2.59
N ARG A 51 18.16 6.80 1.52
CA ARG A 51 17.77 8.21 1.54
C ARG A 51 16.27 8.31 1.31
N LYS A 52 15.54 8.86 2.27
CA LYS A 52 14.07 8.98 2.21
C LYS A 52 13.63 10.43 2.24
N THR A 53 12.78 10.80 1.28
CA THR A 53 12.00 12.05 1.32
C THR A 53 10.58 11.71 1.71
N THR A 54 10.13 12.20 2.85
CA THR A 54 8.75 12.00 3.30
C THR A 54 7.88 13.16 2.80
N LYS A 55 6.75 12.82 2.18
CA LYS A 55 5.75 13.78 1.71
C LYS A 55 4.40 13.48 2.35
N GLY A 56 3.65 14.53 2.65
CA GLY A 56 2.23 14.39 2.96
C GLY A 56 1.48 13.89 1.71
N PRO A 57 0.53 12.97 1.86
CA PRO A 57 -0.31 12.53 0.75
C PRO A 57 -1.21 13.68 0.30
N THR A 58 -1.54 13.73 -0.99
CA THR A 58 -2.61 14.61 -1.46
C THR A 58 -3.95 14.12 -0.91
N LYS A 59 -4.94 15.00 -0.76
CA LYS A 59 -6.28 14.61 -0.29
C LYS A 59 -6.90 13.50 -1.14
N GLU A 60 -6.70 13.57 -2.45
CA GLU A 60 -7.18 12.57 -3.40
C GLU A 60 -6.47 11.23 -3.23
N PHE A 61 -5.14 11.25 -3.08
CA PHE A 61 -4.36 10.04 -2.82
C PHE A 61 -4.78 9.38 -1.50
N SER A 62 -4.93 10.17 -0.43
CA SER A 62 -5.45 9.67 0.86
C SER A 62 -6.84 9.04 0.70
N LYS A 63 -7.73 9.65 -0.09
CA LYS A 63 -9.08 9.11 -0.33
C LYS A 63 -9.02 7.78 -1.07
N HIS A 64 -8.18 7.66 -2.09
CA HIS A 64 -8.00 6.39 -2.81
C HIS A 64 -7.48 5.29 -1.91
N ILE A 65 -6.43 5.56 -1.12
CA ILE A 65 -5.87 4.54 -0.22
C ILE A 65 -6.87 4.11 0.85
N LYS A 66 -7.64 5.04 1.43
CA LYS A 66 -8.71 4.68 2.37
C LYS A 66 -9.75 3.75 1.75
N LYS A 67 -10.14 3.97 0.50
CA LYS A 67 -11.06 3.06 -0.22
C LYS A 67 -10.44 1.68 -0.42
N PHE A 68 -9.17 1.61 -0.80
CA PHE A 68 -8.46 0.34 -0.94
C PHE A 68 -8.35 -0.41 0.39
N GLU A 69 -8.03 0.29 1.48
CA GLU A 69 -7.97 -0.30 2.82
C GLU A 69 -9.33 -0.85 3.28
N GLN A 70 -10.41 -0.10 3.03
CA GLN A 70 -11.77 -0.57 3.31
C GLN A 70 -12.12 -1.82 2.51
N MET A 71 -11.75 -1.87 1.23
CA MET A 71 -11.96 -3.05 0.40
C MET A 71 -11.15 -4.25 0.91
N GLY A 72 -9.89 -4.04 1.32
CA GLY A 72 -9.08 -5.10 1.94
C GLY A 72 -9.75 -5.72 3.16
N LYS A 73 -10.28 -4.87 4.06
CA LYS A 73 -11.03 -5.34 5.25
C LYS A 73 -12.26 -6.16 4.89
N ILE A 74 -12.99 -5.79 3.84
CA ILE A 74 -14.13 -6.58 3.32
C ILE A 74 -13.65 -7.95 2.84
N MET A 75 -12.57 -7.96 2.04
CA MET A 75 -12.00 -9.19 1.51
C MET A 75 -11.55 -10.13 2.63
N ASP A 76 -10.93 -9.60 3.69
CA ASP A 76 -10.53 -10.38 4.86
C ASP A 76 -11.73 -11.04 5.55
N VAL A 77 -12.81 -10.28 5.77
CA VAL A 77 -14.07 -10.82 6.34
C VAL A 77 -14.63 -11.97 5.51
N CYS A 78 -14.65 -11.83 4.19
CA CYS A 78 -15.14 -12.87 3.30
C CYS A 78 -14.22 -14.10 3.26
N ALA A 79 -12.90 -13.89 3.35
CA ALA A 79 -11.92 -14.96 3.41
C ALA A 79 -12.02 -15.76 4.72
N GLU A 80 -12.18 -15.08 5.86
CA GLU A 80 -12.34 -15.70 7.18
C GLU A 80 -13.61 -16.55 7.28
N LYS A 81 -14.71 -16.09 6.67
CA LYS A 81 -15.98 -16.84 6.61
C LYS A 81 -15.92 -18.07 5.70
N LYS A 82 -14.84 -18.23 4.90
CA LYS A 82 -14.69 -19.29 3.90
C LYS A 82 -15.92 -19.41 2.99
N GLU A 83 -16.49 -18.26 2.61
CA GLU A 83 -17.65 -18.21 1.71
C GLU A 83 -17.30 -18.90 0.38
N GLU A 84 -18.16 -19.81 -0.07
CA GLU A 84 -17.97 -20.49 -1.36
C GLU A 84 -18.04 -19.50 -2.54
N ASP A 85 -18.92 -18.50 -2.44
CA ASP A 85 -19.02 -17.39 -3.38
C ASP A 85 -18.37 -16.12 -2.82
N PHE A 86 -17.04 -16.10 -2.86
CA PHE A 86 -16.24 -14.97 -2.41
C PHE A 86 -16.58 -13.65 -3.13
N PRO A 87 -16.73 -13.60 -4.48
CA PRO A 87 -17.14 -12.38 -5.17
C PRO A 87 -18.48 -11.82 -4.68
N GLU A 88 -19.50 -12.66 -4.50
CA GLU A 88 -20.80 -12.19 -4.03
C GLU A 88 -20.75 -11.72 -2.57
N CYS A 89 -19.94 -12.36 -1.73
CA CYS A 89 -19.68 -11.86 -0.38
C CYS A 89 -19.07 -10.45 -0.41
N VAL A 90 -18.02 -10.24 -1.21
CA VAL A 90 -17.35 -8.93 -1.31
C VAL A 90 -18.33 -7.86 -1.79
N LYS A 91 -19.14 -8.16 -2.81
CA LYS A 91 -20.17 -7.23 -3.31
C LYS A 91 -21.17 -6.84 -2.24
N ARG A 92 -21.74 -7.83 -1.55
CA ARG A 92 -22.73 -7.63 -0.47
C ARG A 92 -22.16 -6.83 0.70
N GLU A 93 -20.93 -7.10 1.10
CA GLU A 93 -20.27 -6.35 2.18
C GLU A 93 -19.88 -4.93 1.74
N ALA A 94 -19.53 -4.73 0.46
CA ALA A 94 -19.27 -3.40 -0.10
C ALA A 94 -20.52 -2.52 -0.16
N GLU A 95 -21.69 -3.08 -0.53
CA GLU A 95 -22.98 -2.37 -0.55
C GLU A 95 -23.44 -1.89 0.84
N LYS A 96 -22.92 -2.46 1.93
CA LYS A 96 -23.19 -1.97 3.28
C LYS A 96 -22.44 -0.68 3.63
N LEU A 97 -21.40 -0.33 2.86
CA LEU A 97 -20.58 0.87 3.09
C LEU A 97 -21.11 2.14 2.39
N GLY A 98 -22.13 2.01 1.53
CA GLY A 98 -22.77 3.11 0.79
C GLY A 98 -22.85 2.85 -0.70
#